data_AF-A0A4Q3HSY7-F1
#
_entry.id   AF-A0A4Q3HSY7-F1
#
_cell.length_a   1.000
_cell.length_b   1.000
_cell.length_c   1.000
_cell.angle_alpha   90.00
_cell.angle_beta   90.00
_cell.angle_gamma   90.00
#
_symmetry.space_group_name_H-M   'P 1'
#
loop_
_entity.id
_entity.type
_entity.pdbx_description
1 polymer ?
#
loop_
_entity_poly.entity_id
_entity_poly.type
_entity_poly.pdbx_seq_one_letter_code
_entity_poly.pdbx_strand_id
1 'polypeptide(L)'
;MKTFRIVLWLAVVILAGVLAWLTLEVTRSKQQVAEGPFGVPFELVAQDGSPITEAAFRDKPTAVFFGFTHCPEVCPTTLFELNTWLHQVDPDGTKLNAYFVSVDPERDTPELMGQYVSNVSDRIRGISGPPAKVMEMVKGFRVLARKV
;
A
#
# COMPACT_ATOMS: atom_id res chain seq x y z
N MET A 1 7.96 -35.35 46.91
CA MET A 1 7.47 -33.94 46.99
C MET A 1 8.42 -32.91 46.35
N LYS A 2 9.75 -32.96 46.59
CA LYS A 2 10.71 -31.99 45.98
C LYS A 2 10.87 -32.16 44.46
N THR A 3 10.93 -33.39 43.96
CA THR A 3 11.03 -33.71 42.52
C THR A 3 9.84 -33.19 41.73
N PHE A 4 8.63 -33.32 42.26
CA PHE A 4 7.41 -32.79 41.64
C PHE A 4 7.45 -31.27 41.49
N ARG A 5 7.93 -30.54 42.51
CA ARG A 5 8.10 -29.08 42.44
C ARG A 5 9.16 -28.69 41.39
N ILE A 6 10.26 -29.43 41.28
CA ILE A 6 11.31 -29.16 40.29
C ILE A 6 10.79 -29.33 38.86
N VAL A 7 10.06 -30.41 38.59
CA VAL A 7 9.45 -30.66 37.27
C VAL A 7 8.45 -29.55 36.92
N LEU A 8 7.66 -29.10 37.89
CA LEU A 8 6.68 -28.03 37.69
C LEU A 8 7.35 -26.69 37.37
N TRP A 9 8.46 -26.35 38.06
CA TRP A 9 9.24 -25.15 37.76
C TRP A 9 9.93 -25.22 36.39
N LEU A 10 10.45 -26.38 35.99
CA LEU A 10 11.03 -26.57 34.65
C LEU A 10 9.96 -26.39 33.56
N ALA A 11 8.76 -26.94 33.74
CA ALA A 11 7.66 -26.75 32.80
C ALA A 11 7.27 -25.28 32.65
N VAL A 12 7.23 -24.52 33.76
CA VAL A 12 6.94 -23.07 33.75
C VAL A 12 8.02 -22.29 33.00
N VAL A 13 9.30 -22.60 33.22
CA VAL A 13 10.41 -21.92 32.52
C VAL A 13 10.37 -22.20 31.02
N ILE A 14 10.10 -23.45 30.62
CA ILE A 14 9.96 -23.83 29.21
C ILE A 14 8.77 -23.09 28.58
N LEU A 15 7.62 -23.06 29.25
CA LEU A 15 6.43 -22.37 28.75
C LEU A 15 6.68 -20.87 28.60
N ALA A 16 7.34 -20.23 29.58
CA ALA A 16 7.71 -18.83 29.50
C ALA A 16 8.70 -18.54 28.36
N GLY A 17 9.67 -19.43 28.13
CA GLY A 17 10.61 -19.33 27.01
C GLY A 17 9.91 -19.45 25.65
N VAL A 18 8.98 -20.40 25.51
CA VAL A 18 8.19 -20.58 24.27
C VAL A 18 7.27 -19.38 24.03
N LEU A 19 6.61 -18.87 25.06
CA LEU A 19 5.77 -17.66 24.95
C LEU A 19 6.62 -16.44 24.58
N ALA A 20 7.78 -16.25 25.22
CA ALA A 20 8.71 -15.18 24.88
C ALA A 20 9.17 -15.28 23.42
N TRP A 21 9.57 -16.48 22.97
CA TRP A 21 9.95 -16.73 21.59
C TRP A 21 8.83 -16.39 20.60
N LEU A 22 7.61 -16.92 20.82
CA LEU A 22 6.44 -16.63 19.99
C LEU A 22 6.12 -15.13 19.93
N THR A 23 6.19 -14.44 21.07
CA THR A 23 5.94 -12.98 21.11
C THR A 23 7.00 -12.19 20.36
N LEU A 24 8.27 -12.60 20.44
CA LEU A 24 9.37 -11.96 19.72
C LEU A 24 9.25 -12.18 18.20
N GLU A 25 8.90 -13.39 17.78
CA GLU A 25 8.75 -13.74 16.36
C GLU A 25 7.58 -12.99 15.70
N VAL A 26 6.43 -12.92 16.39
CA VAL A 26 5.26 -12.14 15.94
C VAL A 26 5.55 -10.64 15.89
N THR A 27 6.26 -10.10 16.89
CA THR A 27 6.62 -8.67 16.93
C THR A 27 7.60 -8.31 15.80
N ARG A 28 8.61 -9.15 15.57
CA ARG A 28 9.62 -8.95 14.52
C ARG A 28 9.00 -8.98 13.13
N SER A 29 8.08 -9.91 12.87
CA SER A 29 7.35 -9.98 11.59
C SER A 29 6.53 -8.72 11.31
N LYS A 30 5.86 -8.14 12.32
CA LYS A 30 5.09 -6.89 12.15
C LYS A 30 5.98 -5.68 11.88
N GLN A 31 7.14 -5.61 12.54
CA GLN A 31 8.06 -4.48 12.39
C GLN A 31 8.75 -4.48 11.02
N GLN A 32 9.10 -5.66 10.50
CA GLN A 32 9.73 -5.80 9.18
C GLN A 32 8.78 -5.42 8.02
N VAL A 33 7.47 -5.60 8.19
CA VAL A 33 6.45 -5.11 7.25
C VAL A 33 6.35 -3.58 7.27
N ALA A 34 6.64 -2.94 8.41
CA ALA A 34 6.55 -1.49 8.59
C ALA A 34 7.84 -0.71 8.24
N GLU A 35 8.98 -1.38 8.05
CA GLU A 35 10.31 -0.75 7.86
C GLU A 35 10.77 -0.69 6.38
N GLY A 36 9.98 -1.18 5.42
CA GLY A 36 10.29 -1.02 4.00
C GLY A 36 9.99 0.39 3.47
N PRO A 37 10.78 0.96 2.54
CA PRO A 37 10.58 2.31 1.99
C PRO A 37 9.23 2.52 1.25
N PHE A 38 8.49 1.44 0.97
CA PHE A 38 7.15 1.46 0.36
C PHE A 38 6.07 0.86 1.27
N GLY A 39 6.35 0.74 2.58
CA GLY A 39 5.36 0.70 3.65
C GLY A 39 4.59 -0.60 3.89
N VAL A 40 4.28 -1.41 2.88
CA VAL A 40 3.64 -2.74 3.01
C VAL A 40 3.66 -3.48 1.66
N PRO A 41 3.80 -4.82 1.63
CA PRO A 41 3.41 -5.58 0.44
C PRO A 41 1.92 -5.37 0.17
N PHE A 42 1.56 -5.22 -1.11
CA PHE A 42 0.16 -5.02 -1.51
C PHE A 42 -0.16 -5.78 -2.79
N GLU A 43 -1.43 -6.12 -2.94
CA GLU A 43 -1.97 -6.75 -4.15
C GLU A 43 -3.26 -6.06 -4.52
N LEU A 44 -3.20 -5.22 -5.55
CA LEU A 44 -4.30 -4.41 -6.02
C LEU A 44 -4.58 -4.68 -7.50
N VAL A 45 -5.51 -3.91 -8.08
CA VAL A 45 -5.93 -4.04 -9.46
C VAL A 45 -5.70 -2.69 -10.15
N ALA A 46 -4.96 -2.72 -11.25
CA ALA A 46 -4.78 -1.55 -12.10
C ALA A 46 -6.00 -1.30 -12.99
N GLN A 47 -6.08 -0.11 -13.57
CA GLN A 47 -7.20 0.31 -14.41
C GLN A 47 -7.50 -0.57 -15.64
N ASP A 48 -6.55 -1.39 -16.08
CA ASP A 48 -6.70 -2.35 -17.19
C ASP A 48 -7.14 -3.75 -16.71
N GLY A 49 -7.47 -3.89 -15.42
CA GLY A 49 -7.85 -5.16 -14.80
C GLY A 49 -6.67 -6.06 -14.43
N SER A 50 -5.43 -5.67 -14.73
CA SER A 50 -4.25 -6.46 -14.35
C SER A 50 -3.93 -6.35 -12.85
N PRO A 51 -3.42 -7.43 -12.24
CA PRO A 51 -2.94 -7.36 -10.86
C PRO A 51 -1.69 -6.47 -10.78
N ILE A 52 -1.60 -5.66 -9.72
CA ILE A 52 -0.44 -4.81 -9.43
C ILE A 52 0.01 -5.02 -7.99
N THR A 53 1.33 -5.13 -7.80
CA THR A 53 1.97 -5.34 -6.51
C THR A 53 3.09 -4.33 -6.26
N GLU A 54 3.69 -4.36 -5.08
CA GLU A 54 4.81 -3.49 -4.73
C GLU A 54 6.03 -3.66 -5.65
N ALA A 55 6.12 -4.76 -6.39
CA ALA A 55 7.17 -4.98 -7.38
C ALA A 55 7.16 -3.90 -8.48
N ALA A 56 5.98 -3.42 -8.88
CA ALA A 56 5.85 -2.36 -9.88
C ALA A 56 6.49 -1.03 -9.45
N PHE A 57 6.63 -0.81 -8.14
CA PHE A 57 7.14 0.44 -7.58
C PHE A 57 8.65 0.39 -7.34
N ARG A 58 9.29 -0.77 -7.55
CA ARG A 58 10.72 -1.01 -7.29
C ARG A 58 11.60 -0.92 -8.54
N ASP A 59 11.01 -0.97 -9.73
CA ASP A 59 11.74 -0.98 -11.00
C ASP A 59 12.43 0.37 -11.28
N LYS A 60 11.68 1.46 -11.10
CA LYS A 60 12.13 2.83 -11.34
C LYS A 60 11.51 3.80 -10.33
N PRO A 61 12.06 5.02 -10.17
CA PRO A 61 11.48 6.02 -9.29
C PRO A 61 10.00 6.26 -9.63
N THR A 62 9.17 6.25 -8.59
CA THR A 62 7.72 6.18 -8.74
C THR A 62 7.05 7.31 -7.97
N ALA A 63 6.23 8.11 -8.65
CA ALA A 63 5.32 9.05 -8.04
C ALA A 63 4.00 8.33 -7.69
N VAL A 64 3.58 8.39 -6.43
CA VAL A 64 2.31 7.80 -5.98
C VAL A 64 1.45 8.91 -5.41
N PHE A 65 0.25 9.08 -5.98
CA PHE A 65 -0.73 10.04 -5.51
C PHE A 65 -1.96 9.31 -4.99
N PHE A 66 -2.38 9.62 -3.76
CA PHE A 66 -3.57 9.05 -3.13
C PHE A 66 -4.72 10.05 -3.21
N GLY A 67 -5.86 9.63 -3.75
CA GLY A 67 -7.05 10.47 -3.86
C GLY A 67 -8.29 9.66 -4.22
N PHE A 68 -9.32 10.29 -4.76
CA PHE A 68 -10.55 9.61 -5.17
C PHE A 68 -11.23 10.39 -6.30
N THR A 69 -12.06 9.74 -7.11
CA THR A 69 -12.61 10.34 -8.33
C THR A 69 -13.59 11.49 -8.09
N HIS A 70 -14.28 11.47 -6.94
CA HIS A 70 -15.29 12.48 -6.56
C HIS A 70 -14.71 13.70 -5.84
N CYS A 71 -13.39 13.86 -5.89
CA CYS A 71 -12.68 14.95 -5.24
C CYS A 71 -12.89 16.25 -6.05
N PRO A 72 -13.51 17.30 -5.45
CA PRO A 72 -14.11 18.38 -6.21
C PRO A 72 -13.13 19.24 -7.02
N GLU A 73 -11.91 19.47 -6.50
CA GLU A 73 -10.93 20.33 -7.20
C GLU A 73 -9.46 19.92 -7.08
N VAL A 74 -9.00 19.51 -5.89
CA VAL A 74 -7.55 19.28 -5.66
C VAL A 74 -7.01 18.09 -6.47
N CYS A 75 -7.78 17.01 -6.56
CA CYS A 75 -7.34 15.79 -7.25
C CYS A 75 -7.19 15.96 -8.76
N PRO A 76 -8.16 16.54 -9.51
CA PRO A 76 -7.95 16.75 -10.94
C PRO A 76 -6.82 17.75 -11.22
N THR A 77 -6.69 18.81 -10.41
CA THR A 77 -5.60 19.79 -10.54
C THR A 77 -4.23 19.13 -10.33
N THR A 78 -4.07 18.34 -9.27
CA THR A 78 -2.80 17.65 -8.96
C THR A 78 -2.42 16.66 -10.06
N LEU A 79 -3.39 15.93 -10.63
CA LEU A 79 -3.13 15.02 -11.75
C LEU A 79 -2.66 15.77 -13.00
N PHE A 80 -3.22 16.94 -13.27
CA PHE A 80 -2.83 17.78 -14.41
C PHE A 80 -1.41 18.33 -14.26
N GLU A 81 -1.07 18.79 -13.06
CA GLU A 81 0.28 19.25 -12.71
C GLU A 81 1.29 18.11 -12.80
N LEU A 82 0.96 16.94 -12.23
CA LEU A 82 1.81 15.76 -12.31
C LEU A 82 2.05 15.34 -13.76
N ASN A 83 1.01 15.32 -14.60
CA ASN A 83 1.14 15.03 -16.02
C ASN A 83 2.10 16.01 -16.72
N THR A 84 1.99 17.29 -16.39
CA THR A 84 2.87 18.34 -16.94
C THR A 84 4.32 18.09 -16.53
N TRP A 85 4.57 17.79 -15.25
CA TRP A 85 5.92 17.49 -14.77
C TRP A 85 6.48 16.23 -15.42
N LEU A 86 5.70 15.16 -15.54
CA LEU A 86 6.13 13.91 -16.19
C LEU A 86 6.61 14.16 -17.62
N HIS A 87 5.90 14.99 -18.39
CA HIS A 87 6.31 15.34 -19.76
C HIS A 87 7.54 16.25 -19.81
N GLN A 88 7.81 17.05 -18.77
CA GLN A 88 8.98 17.91 -18.70
C GLN A 88 10.25 17.16 -18.27
N VAL A 89 10.14 16.26 -17.28
CA VAL A 89 11.31 15.60 -16.68
C VAL A 89 11.62 14.23 -17.29
N ASP A 90 10.61 13.58 -17.87
CA ASP A 90 10.71 12.26 -18.51
C ASP A 90 9.81 12.19 -19.76
N PRO A 91 10.12 12.97 -20.82
CA PRO A 91 9.31 13.03 -22.03
C PRO A 91 9.13 11.67 -22.71
N ASP A 92 10.13 10.79 -22.63
CA ASP A 92 10.10 9.46 -23.26
C ASP A 92 9.36 8.39 -22.45
N GLY A 93 9.01 8.67 -21.18
CA GLY A 93 8.28 7.73 -20.32
C GLY A 93 9.04 6.50 -19.85
N THR A 94 10.36 6.57 -19.91
CA THR A 94 11.22 5.43 -19.57
C THR A 94 11.78 5.51 -18.16
N LYS A 95 11.81 6.71 -17.54
CA LYS A 95 12.54 6.95 -16.29
C LYS A 95 11.63 6.95 -15.06
N LEU A 96 10.38 7.36 -15.19
CA LEU A 96 9.46 7.54 -14.04
C LEU A 96 8.16 6.76 -14.22
N ASN A 97 7.68 6.20 -13.11
CA ASN A 97 6.31 5.68 -13.01
C ASN A 97 5.43 6.69 -12.27
N ALA A 98 4.14 6.71 -12.59
CA ALA A 98 3.15 7.50 -11.88
C ALA A 98 1.86 6.71 -11.65
N TYR A 99 1.43 6.63 -10.39
CA TYR A 99 0.24 5.90 -10.00
C TYR A 99 -0.73 6.79 -9.22
N PHE A 100 -2.01 6.66 -9.55
CA PHE A 100 -3.11 7.27 -8.81
C PHE A 100 -3.86 6.16 -8.06
N VAL A 101 -3.77 6.15 -6.73
CA VAL A 101 -4.36 5.14 -5.86
C VAL A 101 -5.63 5.70 -5.23
N SER A 102 -6.75 4.99 -5.40
CA SER A 102 -7.99 5.41 -4.74
C SER A 102 -7.91 5.20 -3.22
N VAL A 103 -8.44 6.14 -2.45
CA VAL A 103 -8.71 6.00 -1.01
C VAL A 103 -10.18 5.67 -0.72
N ASP A 104 -10.98 5.50 -1.78
CA ASP A 104 -12.41 5.24 -1.71
C ASP A 104 -12.86 4.13 -2.70
N PRO A 105 -12.35 2.91 -2.49
CA PRO A 105 -12.53 1.77 -3.40
C PRO A 105 -13.97 1.26 -3.50
N GLU A 106 -14.88 1.70 -2.61
CA GLU A 106 -16.31 1.37 -2.69
C GLU A 106 -16.99 2.06 -3.88
N ARG A 107 -16.51 3.25 -4.25
CA ARG A 107 -17.04 4.06 -5.37
C ARG A 107 -16.11 4.04 -6.58
N ASP A 108 -14.81 3.98 -6.33
CA ASP A 108 -13.78 4.04 -7.36
C ASP A 108 -13.35 2.64 -7.82
N THR A 109 -14.09 2.04 -8.75
CA THR A 109 -13.64 0.76 -9.34
C THR A 109 -12.41 0.97 -10.23
N PRO A 110 -11.59 -0.06 -10.51
CA PRO A 110 -10.44 0.06 -11.42
C PRO A 110 -10.83 0.64 -12.79
N GLU A 111 -11.99 0.27 -13.32
CA GLU A 111 -12.51 0.77 -14.59
C GLU A 111 -12.83 2.27 -14.53
N LEU A 112 -13.50 2.72 -13.45
CA LEU A 112 -13.83 4.13 -13.25
C LEU A 112 -12.55 4.97 -13.06
N MET A 113 -11.58 4.44 -12.31
CA MET A 113 -10.27 5.05 -12.15
C MET A 113 -9.56 5.21 -13.50
N GLY A 114 -9.65 4.21 -14.37
CA GLY A 114 -9.13 4.29 -15.74
C GLY A 114 -9.76 5.40 -16.56
N GLN A 115 -11.09 5.50 -16.55
CA GLN A 115 -11.81 6.56 -17.25
C GLN A 115 -11.44 7.95 -16.71
N TYR A 116 -11.35 8.08 -15.38
CA TYR A 116 -11.01 9.34 -14.72
C TYR A 116 -9.59 9.81 -15.07
N VAL A 117 -8.60 8.92 -14.94
CA VAL A 117 -7.19 9.26 -15.18
C VAL A 117 -6.90 9.48 -16.66
N SER A 118 -7.49 8.69 -17.55
CA SER A 118 -7.26 8.80 -19.00
C SER A 118 -7.75 10.12 -19.59
N ASN A 119 -8.67 10.82 -18.92
CA ASN A 119 -9.10 12.16 -19.31
C ASN A 119 -8.03 13.24 -19.03
N VAL A 120 -7.05 12.95 -18.16
CA VAL A 120 -6.04 13.91 -17.70
C VAL A 120 -4.64 13.54 -18.20
N SER A 121 -4.33 12.25 -18.26
CA SER A 121 -2.98 11.76 -18.59
C SER A 121 -3.02 10.37 -19.21
N ASP A 122 -2.15 10.14 -20.19
CA ASP A 122 -1.79 8.84 -20.74
C ASP A 122 -0.61 8.19 -19.98
N ARG A 123 0.03 8.93 -19.06
CA ARG A 123 1.23 8.54 -18.32
C ARG A 123 0.95 8.05 -16.90
N ILE A 124 -0.19 8.44 -16.34
CA ILE A 124 -0.60 8.09 -14.97
C ILE A 124 -1.49 6.85 -15.03
N ARG A 125 -1.28 5.90 -14.11
CA ARG A 125 -2.06 4.67 -14.04
C ARG A 125 -2.88 4.60 -12.76
N GLY A 126 -4.19 4.47 -12.91
CA GLY A 126 -5.14 4.27 -11.82
C GLY A 126 -5.02 2.89 -11.17
N ILE A 127 -5.11 2.85 -9.84
CA ILE A 127 -5.09 1.64 -9.02
C ILE A 127 -6.26 1.69 -8.04
N SER A 128 -7.00 0.59 -7.98
CA SER A 128 -8.03 0.34 -6.97
C SER A 128 -8.11 -1.17 -6.69
N GLY A 129 -9.22 -1.66 -6.15
CA GLY A 129 -9.44 -3.08 -5.90
C GLY A 129 -10.33 -3.33 -4.68
N PRO A 130 -10.23 -4.52 -4.07
CA PRO A 130 -11.01 -4.86 -2.89
C PRO A 130 -10.77 -3.83 -1.76
N PRO A 131 -11.84 -3.29 -1.13
CA PRO A 131 -11.70 -2.23 -0.13
C PRO A 131 -10.73 -2.52 1.00
N ALA A 132 -10.73 -3.76 1.51
CA ALA A 132 -9.82 -4.19 2.55
C ALA A 132 -8.34 -4.05 2.14
N LYS A 133 -7.98 -4.50 0.92
CA LYS A 133 -6.61 -4.46 0.42
C LYS A 133 -6.14 -3.03 0.14
N VAL A 134 -7.01 -2.19 -0.40
CA VAL A 134 -6.70 -0.77 -0.63
C VAL A 134 -6.44 -0.07 0.70
N MET A 135 -7.27 -0.31 1.72
CA MET A 135 -7.08 0.30 3.04
C MET A 135 -5.82 -0.19 3.77
N GLU A 136 -5.38 -1.43 3.52
CA GLU A 136 -4.08 -1.92 3.98
C GLU A 136 -2.92 -1.10 3.38
N MET A 137 -2.95 -0.84 2.07
CA MET A 137 -1.96 0.02 1.41
C MET A 137 -2.01 1.46 1.95
N VAL A 138 -3.20 2.07 2.01
CA VAL A 138 -3.38 3.44 2.53
C VAL A 138 -2.79 3.56 3.94
N LYS A 139 -3.05 2.58 4.81
CA LYS A 139 -2.49 2.54 6.16
C LYS A 139 -0.98 2.33 6.16
N GLY A 140 -0.45 1.46 5.31
CA GLY A 140 0.98 1.20 5.17
C GLY A 140 1.78 2.42 4.73
N PHE A 141 1.21 3.22 3.83
CA PHE A 141 1.75 4.53 3.41
C PHE A 141 1.46 5.66 4.41
N ARG A 142 0.81 5.36 5.55
CA ARG A 142 0.43 6.32 6.60
C ARG A 142 -0.44 7.47 6.08
N VAL A 143 -1.23 7.21 5.04
CA VAL A 143 -2.19 8.16 4.49
C VAL A 143 -3.45 8.15 5.34
N LEU A 144 -3.93 9.33 5.73
CA LEU A 144 -5.17 9.47 6.48
C LEU A 144 -6.32 9.65 5.49
N ALA A 145 -7.21 8.67 5.45
CA ALA A 145 -8.47 8.75 4.72
C ALA A 145 -9.64 8.68 5.71
N ARG A 146 -10.58 9.63 5.60
CA ARG A 146 -11.81 9.64 6.38
C ARG A 146 -12.98 9.76 5.41
N LYS A 147 -13.91 8.83 5.51
CA LYS A 147 -15.19 8.91 4.80
C LYS A 147 -15.99 10.09 5.35
N VAL A 148 -16.46 10.95 4.46
CA VAL A 148 -17.34 12.09 4.76
C VAL A 148 -18.72 11.80 4.19
#